data_AF-A0A7S0NLC3-F1
#
_entry.id   AF-A0A7S0NLC3-F1
#
_cell.length_a   1.000
_cell.length_b   1.000
_cell.length_c   1.000
_cell.angle_alpha   90.00
_cell.angle_beta   90.00
_cell.angle_gamma   90.00
#
_symmetry.space_group_name_H-M   'P 1'
#
loop_
_entity.id
_entity.type
_entity.pdbx_description
1 polymer ?
#
loop_
_entity_poly.entity_id
_entity_poly.type
_entity_poly.pdbx_seq_one_letter_code
_entity_poly.pdbx_strand_id
1 'polypeptide(L)'
;HINKSLSALGDVVSALQQRSPHVPYRNSKLTSLLQGALGRSGKALIFMHVSPAEGSASETVSTLNFAARVASVELGRAAKNAETSEMANARVAVAKLEDAVAAAEEERVRLKRELDEERAASRGAAQAVAEAERRASDATRRAKDAERREATGGSARGADREREELRLRSRTPPRAGGFVSGGGHGGGHGGARRTGGGWHTPGSNDRSGGSGPGSSRGGSARPSTAPAFSGILKRRSSYGSPRRGGHHHHHHHQQQQQQNP
;
A
#
# COMPACT_ATOMS: atom_id res chain seq x y z
N HIS A 1 -17.09 -40.44 -10.82
CA HIS A 1 -17.57 -39.20 -10.16
C HIS A 1 -19.02 -38.81 -10.48
N ILE A 2 -19.79 -39.58 -11.27
CA ILE A 2 -21.14 -39.21 -11.74
C ILE A 2 -22.13 -39.06 -10.57
N ASN A 3 -22.22 -40.06 -9.70
CA ASN A 3 -23.18 -40.04 -8.59
C ASN A 3 -22.87 -38.92 -7.59
N LYS A 4 -21.59 -38.57 -7.40
CA LYS A 4 -21.20 -37.46 -6.51
C LYS A 4 -21.78 -36.12 -6.97
N SER A 5 -21.75 -35.81 -8.25
CA SER A 5 -22.35 -34.57 -8.77
C SER A 5 -23.87 -34.54 -8.64
N LEU A 6 -24.54 -35.69 -8.81
CA LEU A 6 -25.99 -35.80 -8.67
C LEU A 6 -26.43 -35.70 -7.20
N SER A 7 -25.71 -36.35 -6.28
CA SER A 7 -25.95 -36.21 -4.84
C SER A 7 -25.75 -34.76 -4.39
N ALA A 8 -24.67 -34.10 -4.82
CA ALA A 8 -24.44 -32.68 -4.51
C ALA A 8 -25.55 -31.76 -5.04
N LEU A 9 -26.11 -32.07 -6.21
CA LEU A 9 -27.28 -31.36 -6.73
C LEU A 9 -28.51 -31.59 -5.85
N GLY A 10 -28.72 -32.82 -5.37
CA GLY A 10 -29.76 -33.15 -4.39
C GLY A 10 -29.64 -32.36 -3.08
N ASP A 11 -28.42 -32.20 -2.56
CA ASP A 11 -28.14 -31.40 -1.36
C ASP A 11 -28.46 -29.93 -1.57
N VAL A 12 -28.08 -29.38 -2.74
CA VAL A 12 -28.40 -27.99 -3.11
C VAL A 12 -29.91 -27.76 -3.20
N VAL A 13 -30.65 -28.65 -3.86
CA VAL A 13 -32.12 -28.55 -3.96
C VAL A 13 -32.77 -28.61 -2.58
N SER A 14 -32.30 -29.52 -1.72
CA SER A 14 -32.84 -29.67 -0.36
C SER A 14 -32.58 -28.43 0.50
N ALA A 15 -31.37 -27.88 0.42
CA ALA A 15 -31.00 -26.64 1.13
C ALA A 15 -31.81 -25.43 0.62
N LEU A 16 -32.08 -25.35 -0.68
CA LEU A 16 -32.90 -24.30 -1.28
C LEU A 16 -34.37 -24.40 -0.86
N GLN A 17 -34.93 -25.60 -0.85
CA GLN A 17 -36.29 -25.85 -0.38
C GLN A 17 -36.50 -25.39 1.07
N GLN A 18 -35.52 -25.66 1.93
CA GLN A 18 -35.54 -25.26 3.35
C GLN A 18 -35.18 -23.77 3.57
N ARG A 19 -34.87 -23.03 2.51
CA ARG A 19 -34.36 -21.65 2.58
C ARG A 19 -33.14 -21.53 3.52
N SER A 20 -32.28 -22.54 3.51
CA SER A 20 -31.07 -22.58 4.33
C SER A 20 -30.18 -21.36 4.06
N PRO A 21 -29.58 -20.75 5.09
CA PRO A 21 -28.63 -19.64 4.90
C PRO A 21 -27.40 -20.08 4.10
N HIS A 22 -27.00 -21.35 4.21
CA HIS A 22 -25.89 -21.92 3.46
C HIS A 22 -26.39 -22.98 2.47
N VAL A 23 -26.11 -22.75 1.19
CA VAL A 23 -26.40 -23.70 0.10
C VAL A 23 -25.07 -24.20 -0.48
N PRO A 24 -24.82 -25.52 -0.51
CA PRO A 24 -23.49 -26.08 -0.76
C PRO A 24 -23.15 -26.20 -2.27
N TYR A 25 -23.22 -25.10 -3.02
CA TYR A 25 -22.91 -25.10 -4.46
C TYR A 25 -21.51 -25.61 -4.80
N ARG A 26 -20.56 -25.53 -3.86
CA ARG A 26 -19.15 -25.91 -4.08
C ARG A 26 -18.86 -27.40 -3.90
N ASN A 27 -19.84 -28.22 -3.52
CA ASN A 27 -19.64 -29.67 -3.32
C ASN A 27 -19.34 -30.42 -4.63
N SER A 28 -19.66 -29.83 -5.79
CA SER A 28 -19.30 -30.35 -7.11
C SER A 28 -19.05 -29.23 -8.12
N LYS A 29 -18.31 -29.52 -9.20
CA LYS A 29 -18.12 -28.57 -10.31
C LYS A 29 -19.46 -28.22 -10.99
N LEU A 30 -20.36 -29.20 -11.12
CA LEU A 30 -21.68 -29.03 -11.72
C LEU A 30 -22.50 -27.98 -10.95
N THR A 31 -22.60 -28.14 -9.63
CA THR A 31 -23.37 -27.22 -8.78
C THR A 31 -22.74 -25.83 -8.71
N SER A 32 -21.42 -25.71 -8.83
CA SER A 32 -20.74 -24.41 -8.94
C SER A 32 -21.11 -23.68 -10.22
N LEU A 33 -21.15 -24.38 -11.36
CA LEU A 33 -21.55 -23.80 -12.64
C LEU A 33 -23.04 -23.42 -12.65
N LEU A 34 -23.89 -24.23 -12.02
CA LEU A 34 -25.32 -24.00 -11.93
C LEU A 34 -25.73 -22.96 -10.87
N GLN A 35 -24.78 -22.43 -10.08
CA GLN A 35 -25.09 -21.49 -9.00
C GLN A 35 -25.85 -20.25 -9.48
N GLY A 36 -25.56 -19.74 -10.69
CA GLY A 36 -26.30 -18.62 -11.26
C GLY A 36 -27.75 -18.96 -11.62
N ALA A 37 -27.98 -20.18 -12.11
CA ALA A 37 -29.31 -20.64 -12.54
C ALA A 37 -30.19 -21.09 -11.36
N LEU A 38 -29.61 -21.79 -10.40
CA LEU A 38 -30.25 -22.28 -9.17
C LEU A 38 -30.11 -21.29 -8.01
N GLY A 39 -29.68 -20.06 -8.29
CA GLY A 39 -29.50 -18.99 -7.31
C GLY A 39 -30.75 -18.15 -7.12
N ARG A 40 -30.70 -17.24 -6.14
CA ARG A 40 -31.82 -16.41 -5.65
C ARG A 40 -32.39 -15.38 -6.63
N SER A 41 -31.84 -15.31 -7.84
CA SER A 41 -32.28 -14.41 -8.92
C SER A 41 -32.33 -15.11 -10.28
N GLY A 42 -32.08 -16.41 -10.31
CA GLY A 42 -32.04 -17.22 -11.52
C GLY A 42 -33.43 -17.68 -11.96
N LYS A 43 -33.51 -18.18 -13.18
CA LYS A 43 -34.64 -18.99 -13.65
C LYS A 43 -34.07 -20.32 -14.10
N ALA A 44 -34.66 -21.40 -13.62
CA ALA A 44 -34.24 -22.75 -13.98
C ALA A 44 -35.45 -23.55 -14.46
N LEU A 45 -35.28 -24.25 -15.58
CA LEU A 45 -36.19 -25.28 -16.07
C LEU A 45 -35.42 -26.60 -16.09
N ILE A 46 -35.98 -27.63 -15.48
CA ILE A 46 -35.36 -28.96 -15.41
C ILE A 46 -36.29 -29.95 -16.11
N PHE A 47 -35.80 -30.58 -17.17
CA PHE A 47 -36.46 -31.72 -17.80
C PHE A 47 -35.99 -33.00 -17.11
N MET A 48 -36.94 -33.84 -16.71
CA MET A 48 -36.65 -35.14 -16.13
C MET A 48 -37.15 -36.22 -17.08
N HIS A 49 -36.23 -37.07 -17.53
CA HIS A 49 -36.54 -38.16 -18.43
C HIS A 49 -36.65 -39.45 -17.62
N VAL A 50 -37.77 -40.15 -17.79
CA VAL A 50 -38.05 -41.41 -17.11
C VAL A 50 -38.44 -42.48 -18.13
N SER A 51 -38.21 -43.74 -17.80
CA SER A 51 -38.57 -44.89 -18.64
C SER A 51 -39.89 -45.49 -18.13
N PRO A 52 -40.86 -45.80 -19.02
CA PRO A 52 -42.11 -46.45 -18.62
C PRO A 52 -41.96 -47.96 -18.36
N ALA A 53 -40.77 -48.54 -18.57
CA ALA A 53 -40.54 -49.97 -18.37
C ALA A 53 -40.61 -50.37 -16.89
N GLU A 54 -41.21 -51.52 -16.60
CA GLU A 54 -41.39 -52.05 -15.24
C GLU A 54 -40.04 -52.22 -14.50
N GLY A 55 -39.00 -52.69 -15.20
CA GLY A 55 -37.65 -52.81 -14.63
C GLY A 55 -37.00 -51.48 -14.23
N SER A 56 -37.54 -50.34 -14.67
CA SER A 56 -37.08 -48.99 -14.32
C SER A 56 -37.98 -48.30 -13.29
N ALA A 57 -38.98 -48.98 -12.72
CA ALA A 57 -39.95 -48.38 -11.82
C ALA A 57 -39.29 -47.72 -10.59
N SER A 58 -38.30 -48.39 -9.97
CA SER A 58 -37.58 -47.86 -8.80
C SER A 58 -36.84 -46.54 -9.09
N GLU A 59 -36.11 -46.48 -10.20
CA GLU A 59 -35.38 -45.28 -10.63
C GLU A 59 -36.33 -44.15 -11.05
N THR A 60 -37.45 -44.53 -11.67
CA THR A 60 -38.53 -43.59 -12.04
C THR A 60 -39.14 -42.95 -10.81
N VAL A 61 -39.48 -43.72 -9.78
CA VAL A 61 -39.97 -43.19 -8.50
C VAL A 61 -38.94 -42.27 -7.84
N SER A 62 -37.67 -42.65 -7.85
CA SER A 62 -36.58 -41.81 -7.32
C SER A 62 -36.47 -40.47 -8.04
N THR A 63 -36.58 -40.48 -9.37
CA THR A 63 -36.57 -39.27 -10.21
C THR A 63 -37.79 -38.38 -9.98
N LEU A 64 -39.00 -38.96 -9.90
CA LEU A 64 -40.23 -38.21 -9.63
C LEU A 64 -40.25 -37.60 -8.23
N ASN A 65 -39.73 -38.31 -7.23
CA ASN A 65 -39.56 -37.77 -5.88
C ASN A 65 -38.59 -36.57 -5.86
N PHE A 66 -37.53 -36.63 -6.67
CA PHE A 66 -36.65 -35.48 -6.86
C PHE A 66 -37.37 -34.32 -7.58
N ALA A 67 -38.17 -34.61 -8.60
CA ALA A 67 -39.01 -33.63 -9.31
C ALA A 67 -39.93 -32.86 -8.37
N ALA A 68 -40.61 -33.58 -7.47
CA ALA A 68 -41.49 -32.97 -6.48
C ALA A 68 -40.74 -31.99 -5.57
N ARG A 69 -39.52 -32.34 -5.12
CA ARG A 69 -38.68 -31.43 -4.32
C ARG A 69 -38.28 -30.20 -5.12
N VAL A 70 -37.79 -30.39 -6.34
CA VAL A 70 -37.39 -29.30 -7.24
C VAL A 70 -38.55 -28.33 -7.50
N ALA A 71 -39.76 -28.84 -7.75
CA ALA A 71 -40.94 -28.02 -8.03
C ALA A 71 -41.34 -27.11 -6.85
N SER A 72 -41.01 -27.52 -5.61
CA SER A 72 -41.27 -26.71 -4.41
C SER A 72 -40.19 -25.67 -4.10
N VAL A 73 -39.11 -25.60 -4.86
CA VAL A 73 -38.03 -24.64 -4.64
C VAL A 73 -38.43 -23.27 -5.18
N GLU A 74 -38.42 -22.27 -4.30
CA GLU A 74 -38.62 -20.87 -4.67
C GLU A 74 -37.29 -20.14 -4.81
N LEU A 75 -36.88 -19.87 -6.05
CA LEU A 75 -35.63 -19.17 -6.37
C LEU A 75 -35.73 -17.64 -6.21
N GLY A 76 -36.83 -17.10 -5.68
CA GLY A 76 -37.03 -15.66 -5.50
C GLY A 76 -37.37 -14.91 -6.79
N ARG A 77 -37.52 -13.59 -6.69
CA ARG A 77 -37.85 -12.74 -7.84
C ARG A 77 -36.64 -12.65 -8.75
N ALA A 78 -36.76 -13.19 -9.96
CA ALA A 78 -35.74 -13.03 -10.98
C ALA A 78 -35.46 -11.54 -11.23
N ALA A 79 -34.21 -11.13 -11.01
CA ALA A 79 -33.78 -9.77 -11.29
C ALA A 79 -33.60 -9.60 -12.79
N LYS A 80 -34.24 -8.58 -13.38
CA LYS A 80 -33.89 -8.17 -14.74
C LYS A 80 -32.51 -7.54 -14.66
N ASN A 81 -31.57 -8.04 -15.46
CA ASN A 81 -30.25 -7.45 -15.60
C ASN A 81 -30.34 -6.20 -16.51
N ALA A 82 -31.27 -5.29 -16.18
CA ALA A 82 -31.35 -4.00 -16.83
C ALA A 82 -30.26 -3.15 -16.18
N GLU A 83 -29.23 -2.80 -16.95
CA GLU A 83 -28.34 -1.74 -16.52
C GLU A 83 -29.20 -0.48 -16.37
N THR A 84 -29.38 -0.03 -15.13
CA THR A 84 -30.04 1.25 -14.88
C THR A 84 -29.19 2.33 -15.52
N SER A 85 -29.82 3.39 -16.03
CA SER A 85 -29.08 4.56 -16.54
C SER A 85 -28.09 5.09 -15.50
N GLU A 86 -28.42 4.96 -14.22
CA GLU A 86 -27.53 5.26 -13.09
C GLU A 86 -26.27 4.39 -13.06
N MET A 87 -26.36 3.07 -13.29
CA MET A 87 -25.17 2.20 -13.35
C MET A 87 -24.31 2.50 -14.58
N ALA A 88 -24.92 2.80 -15.73
CA ALA A 88 -24.18 3.21 -16.92
C ALA A 88 -23.44 4.54 -16.69
N ASN A 89 -24.14 5.53 -16.11
CA ASN A 89 -23.54 6.82 -15.75
C ASN A 89 -22.44 6.67 -14.70
N ALA A 90 -22.63 5.79 -13.70
CA ALA A 90 -21.63 5.50 -12.69
C ALA A 90 -20.36 4.89 -13.30
N ARG A 91 -20.48 3.97 -14.26
CA ARG A 91 -19.32 3.42 -14.97
C ARG A 91 -18.55 4.47 -15.76
N VAL A 92 -19.28 5.36 -16.45
CA VAL A 92 -18.66 6.48 -17.17
C VAL A 92 -17.98 7.45 -16.20
N ALA A 93 -18.59 7.71 -15.04
CA ALA A 93 -17.98 8.55 -14.00
C ALA A 93 -16.73 7.92 -13.40
N VAL A 94 -16.74 6.60 -13.16
CA VAL A 94 -15.55 5.85 -12.69
C VAL A 94 -14.42 5.95 -13.71
N ALA A 95 -14.68 5.70 -14.99
CA ALA A 95 -13.66 5.81 -16.03
C ALA A 95 -13.06 7.23 -16.09
N LYS A 96 -13.90 8.28 -16.03
CA LYS A 96 -13.43 9.67 -15.99
C LYS A 96 -12.60 10.00 -14.75
N LEU A 97 -12.97 9.44 -13.60
CA LEU A 97 -12.22 9.62 -12.35
C LEU A 97 -10.88 8.89 -12.40
N GLU A 98 -10.83 7.70 -13.00
CA GLU A 98 -9.59 6.95 -13.21
C GLU A 98 -8.61 7.74 -14.09
N ASP A 99 -9.09 8.33 -15.20
CA ASP A 99 -8.28 9.20 -16.06
C ASP A 99 -7.78 10.46 -15.32
N ALA A 100 -8.65 11.10 -14.53
CA ALA A 100 -8.29 12.28 -13.75
C ALA A 100 -7.26 11.97 -12.65
N VAL A 101 -7.37 10.79 -12.02
CA VAL A 101 -6.39 10.31 -11.03
C VAL A 101 -5.04 10.08 -11.69
N ALA A 102 -5.00 9.45 -12.87
CA ALA A 102 -3.75 9.24 -13.60
C ALA A 102 -3.06 10.58 -13.93
N ALA A 103 -3.80 11.55 -14.46
CA ALA A 103 -3.26 12.88 -14.77
C ALA A 103 -2.75 13.62 -13.52
N ALA A 104 -3.49 13.55 -12.41
CA ALA A 104 -3.08 14.17 -11.15
C ALA A 104 -1.84 13.51 -10.54
N GLU A 105 -1.68 12.19 -10.71
CA GLU A 105 -0.48 11.48 -10.26
C GLU A 105 0.76 11.89 -11.06
N GLU A 106 0.65 12.08 -12.37
CA GLU A 106 1.74 12.59 -13.21
C GLU A 106 2.18 13.99 -12.78
N GLU A 107 1.22 14.90 -12.55
CA GLU A 107 1.52 16.25 -12.06
C GLU A 107 2.18 16.22 -10.69
N ARG A 108 1.69 15.37 -9.78
CA ARG A 108 2.29 15.20 -8.45
C ARG A 108 3.73 14.70 -8.54
N VAL A 109 4.03 13.77 -9.44
CA VAL A 109 5.40 13.28 -9.66
C VAL A 109 6.30 14.41 -10.18
N ARG A 110 5.81 15.22 -11.13
CA ARG A 110 6.54 16.36 -11.66
C ARG A 110 6.87 17.38 -10.57
N LEU A 111 5.86 17.85 -9.83
CA LEU A 111 6.05 18.83 -8.76
C LEU A 111 6.94 18.31 -7.63
N LYS A 112 6.83 17.01 -7.31
CA LYS A 112 7.68 16.39 -6.29
C LYS A 112 9.15 16.39 -6.71
N ARG A 113 9.45 16.15 -7.99
CA ARG A 113 10.82 16.20 -8.51
C ARG A 113 11.39 17.62 -8.40
N GLU A 114 10.61 18.62 -8.80
CA GLU A 114 11.01 20.03 -8.70
C GLU A 114 11.31 20.44 -7.25
N LEU A 115 10.45 20.02 -6.31
CA LEU A 115 10.67 20.25 -4.88
C LEU A 115 11.93 19.55 -4.34
N ASP A 116 12.23 18.33 -4.79
CA ASP A 116 13.42 17.59 -4.36
C ASP A 116 14.70 18.22 -4.91
N GLU A 117 14.67 18.75 -6.14
CA GLU A 117 15.76 19.52 -6.76
C GLU A 117 16.01 20.83 -5.97
N GLU A 118 14.96 21.58 -5.65
CA GLU A 118 15.08 22.80 -4.84
C GLU A 118 15.62 22.51 -3.43
N ARG A 119 15.10 21.47 -2.77
CA ARG A 119 15.61 21.02 -1.46
C ARG A 119 17.06 20.55 -1.51
N ALA A 120 17.51 19.96 -2.62
CA ALA A 120 18.91 19.58 -2.79
C ALA A 120 19.80 20.83 -2.92
N ALA A 121 19.36 21.82 -3.71
CA ALA A 121 20.08 23.10 -3.86
C ALA A 121 20.18 23.86 -2.52
N SER A 122 19.08 23.98 -1.76
CA SER A 122 19.11 24.64 -0.44
C SER A 122 20.01 23.91 0.56
N ARG A 123 20.02 22.56 0.53
CA ARG A 123 20.93 21.76 1.37
C ARG A 123 22.40 21.99 1.01
N GLY A 124 22.72 22.05 -0.29
CA GLY A 124 24.07 22.38 -0.76
C GLY A 124 24.52 23.78 -0.32
N ALA A 125 23.63 24.77 -0.42
CA ALA A 125 23.91 26.12 0.05
C ALA A 125 24.17 26.17 1.58
N ALA A 126 23.34 25.49 2.38
CA ALA A 126 23.53 25.41 3.83
C ALA A 126 24.86 24.74 4.22
N GLN A 127 25.26 23.68 3.50
CA GLN A 127 26.55 23.01 3.70
C GLN A 127 27.74 23.92 3.37
N ALA A 128 27.65 24.68 2.27
CA ALA A 128 28.70 25.63 1.88
C ALA A 128 28.88 26.75 2.91
N VAL A 129 27.79 27.27 3.49
CA VAL A 129 27.84 28.26 4.58
C VAL A 129 28.52 27.67 5.81
N ALA A 130 28.10 26.48 6.25
CA ALA A 130 28.71 25.82 7.41
C ALA A 130 30.20 25.53 7.21
N GLU A 131 30.62 25.18 5.99
CA GLU A 131 32.03 24.97 5.67
C GLU A 131 32.84 26.28 5.67
N ALA A 132 32.27 27.37 5.12
CA ALA A 132 32.89 28.68 5.14
C ALA A 132 33.11 29.20 6.57
N GLU A 133 32.13 29.01 7.46
CA GLU A 133 32.23 29.34 8.88
C GLU A 133 33.35 28.54 9.59
N ARG A 134 33.41 27.22 9.35
CA ARG A 134 34.49 26.37 9.89
C ARG A 134 35.86 26.85 9.43
N ARG A 135 36.03 27.15 8.13
CA ARG A 135 37.29 27.66 7.57
C ARG A 135 37.67 29.01 8.18
N ALA A 136 36.71 29.91 8.40
CA ALA A 136 36.95 31.20 9.07
C ALA A 136 37.38 31.02 10.53
N SER A 137 36.75 30.10 11.27
CA SER A 137 37.15 29.75 12.64
C SER A 137 38.54 29.11 12.71
N ASP A 138 38.89 28.25 11.76
CA ASP A 138 40.22 27.64 11.71
C ASP A 138 41.31 28.65 11.36
N ALA A 139 41.03 29.56 10.43
CA ALA A 139 41.95 30.64 10.05
C ALA A 139 42.22 31.58 11.23
N THR A 140 41.17 31.97 11.97
CA THR A 140 41.31 32.81 13.17
C THR A 140 42.08 32.09 14.29
N ARG A 141 41.86 30.79 14.51
CA ARG A 141 42.64 30.01 15.47
C ARG A 141 44.13 29.94 15.08
N ARG A 142 44.43 29.67 13.81
CA ARG A 142 45.81 29.65 13.29
C ARG A 142 46.51 31.00 13.44
N ALA A 143 45.81 32.10 13.19
CA ALA A 143 46.36 33.45 13.38
C ALA A 143 46.74 33.69 14.85
N LYS A 144 45.86 33.33 15.78
CA LYS A 144 46.14 33.43 17.24
C LYS A 144 47.30 32.52 17.67
N ASP A 145 47.37 31.28 17.15
CA ASP A 145 48.46 30.36 17.47
C ASP A 145 49.81 30.84 16.92
N ALA A 146 49.82 31.47 15.74
CA ALA A 146 51.01 32.08 15.16
C ALA A 146 51.51 33.26 16.00
N GLU A 147 50.59 34.13 16.45
CA GLU A 147 50.90 35.24 17.37
C GLU A 147 51.46 34.72 18.70
N ARG A 148 50.88 33.66 19.27
CA ARG A 148 51.40 33.01 20.49
C ARG A 148 52.80 32.42 20.27
N ARG A 149 53.08 31.84 19.10
CA ARG A 149 54.41 31.31 18.73
C ARG A 149 55.44 32.42 18.60
N GLU A 150 55.09 33.56 18.02
CA GLU A 150 55.97 34.73 17.96
C GLU A 150 56.30 35.25 19.37
N ALA A 151 55.29 35.34 20.26
CA ALA A 151 55.47 35.76 21.65
C ALA A 151 56.39 34.80 22.45
N THR A 152 56.35 33.50 22.17
CA THR A 152 57.23 32.50 22.83
C THR A 152 58.57 32.26 22.11
N GLY A 153 58.72 32.71 20.85
CA GLY A 153 59.87 32.44 19.98
C GLY A 153 61.07 33.37 20.17
N GLY A 154 60.97 34.35 21.07
CA GLY A 154 62.04 35.31 21.36
C GLY A 154 63.23 34.74 22.15
N SER A 155 63.13 33.54 22.73
CA SER A 155 64.17 33.01 23.62
C SER A 155 65.16 32.02 22.99
N ALA A 156 64.86 31.43 21.83
CA ALA A 156 65.71 30.37 21.26
C ALA A 156 66.72 30.86 20.20
N ARG A 157 66.53 32.06 19.63
CA ARG A 157 67.42 32.59 18.57
C ARG A 157 68.59 33.44 19.07
N GLY A 158 68.69 33.67 20.38
CA GLY A 158 69.83 34.37 21.00
C GLY A 158 71.03 33.47 21.30
N ALA A 159 70.80 32.20 21.68
CA ALA A 159 71.85 31.32 22.18
C ALA A 159 72.76 30.72 21.08
N ASP A 160 72.26 30.56 19.85
CA ASP A 160 73.07 30.01 18.74
C ASP A 160 73.96 31.06 18.07
N ARG A 161 73.55 32.34 18.07
CA ARG A 161 74.31 33.41 17.42
C ARG A 161 75.59 33.77 18.18
N GLU A 162 75.55 33.71 19.51
CA GLU A 162 76.71 33.95 20.37
C GLU A 162 77.72 32.78 20.33
N ARG A 163 77.23 31.55 20.13
CA ARG A 163 78.07 30.34 20.01
C ARG A 163 78.80 30.23 18.67
N GLU A 164 78.34 30.94 17.65
CA GLU A 164 78.98 31.02 16.33
C GLU A 164 79.96 32.20 16.23
N GLU A 165 79.69 33.33 16.88
CA GLU A 165 80.65 34.45 16.98
C GLU A 165 81.90 34.11 17.81
N LEU A 166 81.76 33.29 18.86
CA LEU A 166 82.90 32.85 19.67
C LEU A 166 83.82 31.86 18.93
N ARG A 167 83.27 31.14 17.94
CA ARG A 167 84.05 30.26 17.03
C ARG A 167 84.85 31.05 15.99
N LEU A 168 84.41 32.25 15.61
CA LEU A 168 85.14 33.11 14.67
C LEU A 168 86.32 33.85 15.33
N ARG A 169 86.30 34.06 16.65
CA ARG A 169 87.38 34.76 17.38
C ARG A 169 88.57 33.88 17.78
N SER A 170 88.47 32.55 17.67
CA SER A 170 89.53 31.61 18.10
C SER A 170 90.01 30.70 16.97
N ARG A 171 90.44 31.27 15.83
CA ARG A 171 91.17 30.50 14.80
C ARG A 171 92.43 31.24 14.35
N THR A 172 93.58 30.72 14.78
CA THR A 172 94.90 30.92 14.19
C THR A 172 95.03 30.12 12.89
N PRO A 173 95.73 30.61 11.84
CA PRO A 173 96.01 29.80 10.65
C PRO A 173 97.23 28.89 10.90
N PRO A 174 97.32 27.70 10.29
CA PRO A 174 98.22 27.64 9.13
C PRO A 174 97.86 26.65 8.00
N ARG A 175 98.37 27.04 6.83
CA ARG A 175 99.10 26.28 5.79
C ARG A 175 98.56 24.95 5.24
N ALA A 176 98.16 25.05 3.97
CA ALA A 176 98.70 24.34 2.80
C ALA A 176 98.93 22.82 2.85
N GLY A 177 98.15 22.10 2.05
CA GLY A 177 98.56 20.85 1.43
C GLY A 177 97.39 19.95 1.03
N GLY A 178 97.25 19.65 -0.27
CA GLY A 178 96.61 18.41 -0.73
C GLY A 178 95.24 18.53 -1.42
N PHE A 179 95.27 19.01 -2.66
CA PHE A 179 94.53 18.51 -3.84
C PHE A 179 93.73 17.19 -3.69
N VAL A 180 92.46 17.16 -4.13
CA VAL A 180 91.95 16.34 -5.26
C VAL A 180 90.52 16.80 -5.67
N SER A 181 90.45 17.12 -6.97
CA SER A 181 89.39 17.09 -8.00
C SER A 181 87.91 16.71 -7.73
N GLY A 182 87.03 17.42 -8.45
CA GLY A 182 85.69 16.99 -8.91
C GLY A 182 84.56 17.94 -8.46
N GLY A 183 84.20 19.00 -9.20
CA GLY A 183 83.27 18.98 -10.35
C GLY A 183 81.84 18.67 -9.89
N GLY A 184 80.79 19.46 -10.04
CA GLY A 184 80.49 20.67 -10.79
C GLY A 184 78.97 20.69 -11.02
N HIS A 185 78.29 21.73 -10.52
CA HIS A 185 77.01 22.33 -10.94
C HIS A 185 75.78 21.48 -11.31
N GLY A 186 74.64 21.83 -10.71
CA GLY A 186 73.37 21.88 -11.45
C GLY A 186 72.09 21.59 -10.67
N GLY A 187 71.47 22.68 -10.17
CA GLY A 187 70.04 23.03 -10.28
C GLY A 187 68.91 22.00 -10.14
N GLY A 188 67.86 22.42 -9.41
CA GLY A 188 66.49 22.28 -9.93
C GLY A 188 65.47 21.57 -9.04
N HIS A 189 64.50 22.37 -8.58
CA HIS A 189 63.06 22.06 -8.45
C HIS A 189 62.61 20.78 -7.70
N GLY A 190 62.16 20.98 -6.47
CA GLY A 190 61.30 20.04 -5.76
C GLY A 190 59.87 20.06 -6.34
N GLY A 191 59.53 19.04 -7.13
CA GLY A 191 58.17 18.71 -7.53
C GLY A 191 57.77 17.37 -6.91
N ALA A 192 56.89 17.39 -5.91
CA ALA A 192 56.30 16.18 -5.35
C ALA A 192 55.08 15.76 -6.18
N ARG A 193 55.12 14.55 -6.75
CA ARG A 193 53.93 13.86 -7.28
C ARG A 193 53.94 12.40 -6.83
N ARG A 194 52.72 11.97 -6.45
CA ARG A 194 52.15 10.61 -6.57
C ARG A 194 52.78 9.59 -5.60
N THR A 195 52.10 8.62 -4.99
CA THR A 195 50.79 7.95 -5.19
C THR A 195 50.58 7.05 -3.96
N GLY A 196 49.33 6.66 -3.68
CA GLY A 196 49.06 5.33 -3.09
C GLY A 196 48.25 5.32 -1.79
N GLY A 197 47.22 4.46 -1.78
CA GLY A 197 46.37 4.14 -0.63
C GLY A 197 44.90 4.33 -1.02
N GLY A 198 44.13 3.33 -1.48
CA GLY A 198 44.18 1.91 -1.17
C GLY A 198 42.90 1.57 -0.41
N TRP A 199 41.84 1.22 -1.13
CA TRP A 199 40.58 0.74 -0.57
C TRP A 199 40.75 -0.72 -0.16
N HIS A 200 40.46 -1.05 1.10
CA HIS A 200 40.36 -2.41 1.59
C HIS A 200 38.88 -2.77 1.82
N THR A 201 38.44 -3.82 1.13
CA THR A 201 37.37 -4.75 1.57
C THR A 201 37.97 -5.77 2.55
N PRO A 202 37.18 -6.33 3.48
CA PRO A 202 36.66 -7.69 3.29
C PRO A 202 35.26 -7.84 3.94
N GLY A 203 34.47 -8.90 3.76
CA GLY A 203 34.65 -10.19 3.14
C GLY A 203 33.34 -10.95 3.29
N SER A 204 33.03 -11.77 2.29
CA SER A 204 31.92 -12.70 2.23
C SER A 204 32.30 -14.02 2.91
N ASN A 205 31.41 -14.56 3.76
CA ASN A 205 30.99 -15.96 3.73
C ASN A 205 29.92 -16.21 4.80
N ASP A 206 28.72 -16.64 4.39
CA ASP A 206 28.36 -18.06 4.39
C ASP A 206 26.86 -18.23 4.13
N ARG A 207 26.56 -19.13 3.20
CA ARG A 207 25.22 -19.64 2.89
C ARG A 207 25.24 -21.16 3.06
N SER A 208 24.49 -21.63 4.04
CA SER A 208 23.86 -22.96 4.12
C SER A 208 22.84 -22.83 5.26
N GLY A 209 21.64 -23.38 5.29
CA GLY A 209 20.89 -24.29 4.45
C GLY A 209 19.81 -24.89 5.35
N GLY A 210 18.54 -24.88 4.93
CA GLY A 210 17.53 -25.86 5.34
C GLY A 210 16.66 -25.62 6.60
N SER A 211 15.37 -25.90 6.41
CA SER A 211 14.41 -26.54 7.35
C SER A 211 13.44 -25.64 8.15
N GLY A 212 12.14 -25.72 7.83
CA GLY A 212 11.04 -25.49 8.79
C GLY A 212 10.77 -26.75 9.64
N PRO A 213 9.59 -26.96 10.25
CA PRO A 213 8.49 -26.06 10.65
C PRO A 213 8.27 -26.06 12.19
N GLY A 214 7.39 -25.21 12.73
CA GLY A 214 7.04 -25.32 14.17
C GLY A 214 6.07 -24.28 14.72
N SER A 215 4.87 -24.75 15.03
CA SER A 215 3.78 -24.11 15.76
C SER A 215 4.13 -23.59 17.16
N SER A 216 3.51 -22.47 17.57
CA SER A 216 2.53 -22.40 18.68
C SER A 216 2.54 -21.10 19.52
N ARG A 217 1.32 -20.62 19.81
CA ARG A 217 0.82 -19.93 21.02
C ARG A 217 1.13 -18.44 21.29
N GLY A 218 0.05 -17.75 21.68
CA GLY A 218 -0.01 -16.44 22.35
C GLY A 218 -0.62 -15.36 21.43
N GLY A 219 -1.87 -14.89 21.54
CA GLY A 219 -2.72 -14.77 22.71
C GLY A 219 -2.51 -13.40 23.38
N SER A 220 -3.07 -12.31 22.84
CA SER A 220 -3.55 -11.17 23.65
C SER A 220 -4.28 -10.11 22.82
N ALA A 221 -5.53 -9.88 23.25
CA ALA A 221 -6.31 -8.64 23.32
C ALA A 221 -6.11 -7.52 22.27
N ARG A 222 -7.16 -7.33 21.47
CA ARG A 222 -7.56 -6.03 20.90
C ARG A 222 -8.12 -5.13 22.01
N PRO A 223 -7.85 -3.81 22.02
CA PRO A 223 -8.78 -2.86 22.59
C PRO A 223 -9.72 -2.31 21.52
N SER A 224 -11.01 -2.42 21.85
CA SER A 224 -12.16 -1.75 21.24
C SER A 224 -12.18 -0.29 21.67
N THR A 225 -12.36 0.63 20.71
CA THR A 225 -12.77 2.02 21.00
C THR A 225 -13.87 2.40 20.02
N ALA A 226 -15.11 2.36 20.50
CA ALA A 226 -16.25 3.04 19.93
C ALA A 226 -16.61 4.22 20.85
N PRO A 227 -16.96 5.41 20.34
CA PRO A 227 -17.59 6.43 21.15
C PRO A 227 -19.12 6.23 21.17
N ALA A 228 -19.68 6.27 22.38
CA ALA A 228 -21.10 6.35 22.65
C ALA A 228 -21.58 7.80 22.54
N PHE A 229 -22.73 8.02 21.89
CA PHE A 229 -23.57 9.18 22.13
C PHE A 229 -25.02 8.71 22.31
N SER A 230 -25.47 8.72 23.57
CA SER A 230 -26.88 8.64 23.93
C SER A 230 -27.48 10.04 23.85
N GLY A 231 -28.52 10.21 23.03
CA GLY A 231 -29.33 11.42 22.96
C GLY A 231 -30.81 11.05 22.99
N ILE A 232 -31.41 11.26 24.15
CA ILE A 232 -32.80 10.99 24.54
C ILE A 232 -33.75 11.92 23.77
N LEU A 233 -34.79 11.39 23.11
CA LEU A 233 -36.08 12.10 23.06
C LEU A 233 -37.27 11.14 22.94
N LYS A 234 -37.97 11.00 24.07
CA LYS A 234 -39.27 10.38 24.24
C LYS A 234 -40.28 11.53 24.30
N ARG A 235 -41.17 11.68 23.32
CA ARG A 235 -42.48 12.33 23.55
C ARG A 235 -43.55 11.60 22.77
N ARG A 236 -44.59 11.26 23.52
CA ARG A 236 -45.80 10.54 23.15
C ARG A 236 -46.94 11.57 23.09
N SER A 237 -47.94 11.24 22.28
CA SER A 237 -49.36 11.58 22.47
C SER A 237 -49.90 12.89 21.88
N SER A 238 -50.76 12.67 20.86
CA SER A 238 -52.16 13.11 20.73
C SER A 238 -52.48 14.60 20.86
N TYR A 239 -53.06 15.19 19.81
CA TYR A 239 -54.29 16.01 19.84
C TYR A 239 -54.69 16.32 18.38
N GLY A 240 -55.99 16.19 18.03
CA GLY A 240 -56.56 16.95 16.90
C GLY A 240 -57.47 16.22 15.91
N SER A 241 -58.71 15.93 16.32
CA SER A 241 -59.91 16.09 15.48
C SER A 241 -60.87 16.92 16.33
N PRO A 242 -61.67 17.89 15.80
CA PRO A 242 -62.86 17.56 14.98
C PRO A 242 -63.39 18.67 14.02
N ARG A 243 -64.35 18.32 13.15
CA ARG A 243 -65.65 19.01 12.82
C ARG A 243 -66.26 18.39 11.54
N ARG A 244 -67.44 17.73 11.57
CA ARG A 244 -68.84 18.25 11.53
C ARG A 244 -69.03 19.30 10.42
N GLY A 245 -69.96 19.22 9.47
CA GLY A 245 -71.10 18.32 9.18
C GLY A 245 -71.87 18.89 7.97
N GLY A 246 -72.81 18.13 7.39
CA GLY A 246 -73.66 18.61 6.30
C GLY A 246 -74.60 17.52 5.76
N HIS A 247 -75.90 17.70 5.96
CA HIS A 247 -76.98 16.73 5.87
C HIS A 247 -77.62 16.56 4.47
N HIS A 248 -78.22 15.37 4.28
CA HIS A 248 -79.48 15.01 3.57
C HIS A 248 -79.77 15.47 2.11
N HIS A 249 -80.08 14.52 1.22
CA HIS A 249 -81.47 14.26 0.78
C HIS A 249 -81.62 12.92 0.01
N HIS A 250 -82.76 12.27 0.26
CA HIS A 250 -83.27 11.03 -0.34
C HIS A 250 -84.38 11.45 -1.32
N HIS A 251 -84.43 10.95 -2.57
CA HIS A 251 -85.69 10.59 -3.26
C HIS A 251 -85.54 10.02 -4.69
N HIS A 252 -86.13 8.84 -4.89
CA HIS A 252 -87.07 8.41 -5.96
C HIS A 252 -86.86 8.79 -7.45
N HIS A 253 -86.61 7.77 -8.29
CA HIS A 253 -87.34 7.44 -9.56
C HIS A 253 -86.69 6.17 -10.16
N GLN A 254 -87.27 4.97 -10.14
CA GLN A 254 -88.36 4.39 -10.94
C GLN A 254 -88.17 4.45 -12.48
N GLN A 255 -88.04 3.24 -13.06
CA GLN A 255 -88.38 2.76 -14.42
C GLN A 255 -87.72 3.39 -15.66
N GLN A 256 -87.04 2.51 -16.43
CA GLN A 256 -87.44 2.02 -17.77
C GLN A 256 -86.58 0.76 -18.05
N GLN A 257 -87.12 -0.45 -18.30
CA GLN A 257 -87.76 -0.93 -19.54
C GLN A 257 -86.83 -0.65 -20.75
N GLN A 258 -86.41 -1.58 -21.62
CA GLN A 258 -86.94 -2.83 -22.14
C GLN A 258 -85.85 -3.52 -22.99
N GLN A 259 -85.90 -4.86 -23.07
CA GLN A 259 -85.82 -5.74 -24.26
C GLN A 259 -84.86 -5.38 -25.42
N ASN A 260 -83.83 -6.21 -25.68
CA ASN A 260 -83.77 -7.26 -26.74
C ASN A 260 -83.41 -6.70 -28.14
N PRO A 261 -82.94 -7.48 -29.15
CA PRO A 261 -82.93 -8.94 -29.31
C PRO A 261 -81.57 -9.63 -29.14
#